data_AF-A0A3A9Y240-F1
#
_entry.id   AF-A0A3A9Y240-F1
#
_cell.length_a   1.000
_cell.length_b   1.000
_cell.length_c   1.000
_cell.angle_alpha   90.00
_cell.angle_beta   90.00
_cell.angle_gamma   90.00
#
_symmetry.space_group_name_H-M   'P 1'
#
loop_
_entity.id
_entity.type
_entity.pdbx_description
1 polymer ?
#
loop_
_entity_poly.entity_id
_entity_poly.type
_entity_poly.pdbx_seq_one_letter_code
_entity_poly.pdbx_strand_id
1 'polypeptide(L)'
;MALAATVGGTAVLSDQRPEGSASAHDDGTGLFDRLGDAARGLVGDGPGRPRPEVISAGLSVHEKAPAAKVWPPQKRVKELTGKRTANSKTYQLSDGRTQAEISAAPVHYKDSKGRYQAIDTTVRPTNEKGYVQGNRTNSFTSLFGDSSEELARFEWDGRSIELGLSGAAKAVMPKVSGSTVTYAGVAGGADVVYDVTPTALKEEIVLREVPAGPVSWTFTLGTAGLTAQQREDGSIAFVRAGGGEPVFVMPPPFMYDDKDDKNSPHGKVWSEKVTQKVALAGGRSTITVTPDAGWLADPARVYPVVVDPTIKIQPVPDDAQDVQIYKGNPGHAYGQDPTTWPLKVGKGYKSGGGVLPVGGRGAQAATRTVDVGGSSIGYRVVQTGPNSVNVGTYWLN
;
A
#
# COMPACT_ATOMS: atom_id res chain seq x y z
N MET A 1 -2.30 -4.64 -1.01
CA MET A 1 -3.39 -4.68 0.01
C MET A 1 -2.98 -5.69 1.10
N ALA A 2 -3.89 -6.08 2.01
CA ALA A 2 -3.60 -7.10 3.02
C ALA A 2 -4.85 -7.88 3.43
N LEU A 3 -4.74 -9.21 3.50
CA LEU A 3 -5.74 -10.12 4.06
C LEU A 3 -5.53 -10.25 5.58
N ALA A 4 -6.59 -10.48 6.35
CA ALA A 4 -6.50 -10.75 7.79
C ALA A 4 -7.12 -12.12 8.12
N ALA A 5 -6.35 -12.98 8.79
CA ALA A 5 -6.79 -14.29 9.27
C ALA A 5 -6.88 -14.30 10.80
N THR A 6 -7.96 -14.87 11.34
CA THR A 6 -8.14 -15.09 12.79
C THR A 6 -7.82 -16.53 13.17
N VAL A 7 -6.75 -16.72 13.95
CA VAL A 7 -6.49 -17.97 14.67
C VAL A 7 -7.10 -17.88 16.06
N GLY A 8 -8.07 -18.74 16.36
CA GLY A 8 -8.57 -18.97 17.71
C GLY A 8 -7.98 -20.27 18.26
N GLY A 9 -7.43 -20.24 19.47
CA GLY A 9 -6.98 -21.44 20.17
C GLY A 9 -8.15 -22.17 20.82
N THR A 10 -8.19 -23.50 20.71
CA THR A 10 -9.17 -24.34 21.40
C THR A 10 -8.55 -24.91 22.68
N ALA A 11 -9.29 -24.82 23.79
CA ALA A 11 -9.08 -25.70 24.94
C ALA A 11 -9.91 -26.96 24.72
N VAL A 12 -9.34 -28.14 24.99
CA VAL A 12 -10.06 -29.41 24.86
C VAL A 12 -10.96 -29.61 26.07
N LEU A 13 -12.27 -29.74 25.84
CA LEU A 13 -13.21 -30.32 26.79
C LEU A 13 -13.63 -31.69 26.25
N SER A 14 -13.74 -32.66 27.15
CA SER A 14 -13.97 -34.07 26.83
C SER A 14 -15.42 -34.36 26.40
N ASP A 15 -15.59 -35.26 25.44
CA ASP A 15 -16.91 -35.71 24.97
C ASP A 15 -17.82 -36.22 26.10
N GLN A 16 -19.10 -35.84 26.02
CA GLN A 16 -20.20 -36.58 26.65
C GLN A 16 -21.23 -36.96 25.58
N ARG A 17 -21.66 -38.22 25.60
CA ARG A 17 -22.56 -38.84 24.61
C ARG A 17 -23.79 -39.43 25.32
N PRO A 18 -24.99 -39.16 24.81
CA PRO A 18 -26.00 -40.19 24.54
C PRO A 18 -26.35 -40.19 23.02
N GLU A 19 -26.61 -41.31 22.32
CA GLU A 19 -27.83 -42.17 22.37
C GLU A 19 -29.13 -41.39 22.07
N GLY A 20 -30.04 -41.79 21.17
CA GLY A 20 -30.07 -42.90 20.20
C GLY A 20 -31.45 -42.93 19.47
N SER A 21 -31.72 -43.73 18.43
CA SER A 21 -30.88 -44.71 17.71
C SER A 21 -30.57 -44.25 16.26
N ALA A 22 -30.95 -44.82 15.10
CA ALA A 22 -31.76 -45.97 14.68
C ALA A 22 -31.16 -46.60 13.37
N SER A 23 -31.75 -47.68 12.82
CA SER A 23 -31.14 -48.48 11.73
C SER A 23 -32.05 -48.74 10.50
N ALA A 24 -31.41 -48.95 9.34
CA ALA A 24 -31.96 -49.58 8.15
C ALA A 24 -30.89 -50.46 7.48
N HIS A 25 -31.30 -51.46 6.69
CA HIS A 25 -30.51 -52.63 6.31
C HIS A 25 -29.25 -52.41 5.45
N ASP A 26 -28.27 -53.29 5.64
CA ASP A 26 -27.12 -53.52 4.75
C ASP A 26 -27.38 -54.77 3.88
N ASP A 27 -27.99 -54.58 2.72
CA ASP A 27 -28.28 -55.64 1.75
C ASP A 27 -27.07 -55.83 0.82
N GLY A 28 -26.02 -56.48 1.36
CA GLY A 28 -24.68 -56.64 0.77
C GLY A 28 -24.63 -57.35 -0.59
N THR A 29 -25.00 -56.62 -1.65
CA THR A 29 -24.90 -57.03 -3.06
C THR A 29 -23.78 -56.27 -3.76
N GLY A 30 -22.75 -56.99 -4.21
CA GLY A 30 -21.55 -56.40 -4.76
C GLY A 30 -21.75 -55.77 -6.14
N LEU A 31 -20.84 -54.85 -6.50
CA LEU A 31 -20.82 -54.22 -7.82
C LEU A 31 -20.70 -55.26 -8.96
N PHE A 32 -20.06 -56.40 -8.69
CA PHE A 32 -19.85 -57.49 -9.64
C PHE A 32 -21.09 -58.39 -9.82
N ASP A 33 -21.94 -58.55 -8.80
CA ASP A 33 -23.19 -59.32 -8.94
C ASP A 33 -24.14 -58.63 -9.93
N ARG A 34 -24.21 -57.30 -9.85
CA ARG A 34 -24.98 -56.45 -10.77
C ARG A 34 -24.46 -56.47 -12.21
N LEU A 35 -23.19 -56.82 -12.42
CA LEU A 35 -22.61 -57.09 -13.74
C LEU A 35 -22.93 -58.51 -14.24
N GLY A 36 -23.06 -59.49 -13.35
CA GLY A 36 -23.42 -60.87 -13.69
C GLY A 36 -24.82 -61.00 -14.30
N ASP A 37 -25.81 -60.31 -13.73
CA ASP A 37 -27.19 -60.38 -14.24
C ASP A 37 -27.41 -59.54 -15.52
N ALA A 38 -26.59 -58.52 -15.76
CA ALA A 38 -26.55 -57.84 -17.06
C ALA A 38 -26.10 -58.77 -18.20
N ALA A 39 -25.31 -59.81 -17.92
CA ALA A 39 -24.85 -60.78 -18.92
C ALA A 39 -25.87 -61.89 -19.21
N ARG A 40 -26.83 -62.17 -18.31
CA ARG A 40 -27.86 -63.20 -18.52
C ARG A 40 -29.06 -62.75 -19.38
N GLY A 41 -29.18 -61.46 -19.67
CA GLY A 41 -30.23 -60.91 -20.54
C GLY A 41 -30.04 -61.09 -22.05
N LEU A 42 -28.93 -61.71 -22.51
CA LEU A 42 -28.56 -61.78 -23.93
C LEU A 42 -29.09 -62.99 -24.72
N VAL A 43 -29.94 -63.84 -24.10
CA VAL A 43 -30.66 -64.93 -24.79
C VAL A 43 -32.11 -64.98 -24.31
N GLY A 44 -32.97 -64.11 -24.86
CA GLY A 44 -34.40 -64.10 -24.59
C GLY A 44 -35.12 -62.91 -25.22
N ASP A 45 -35.94 -63.15 -26.25
CA ASP A 45 -36.66 -62.10 -26.98
C ASP A 45 -37.75 -61.42 -26.12
N GLY A 46 -37.64 -60.10 -26.00
CA GLY A 46 -38.64 -59.26 -25.32
C GLY A 46 -38.47 -57.77 -25.67
N PRO A 47 -39.50 -57.06 -26.18
CA PRO A 47 -39.36 -55.70 -26.71
C PRO A 47 -39.34 -54.61 -25.62
N GLY A 48 -38.39 -54.69 -24.70
CA GLY A 48 -38.16 -53.68 -23.66
C GLY A 48 -37.10 -52.65 -24.04
N ARG A 49 -37.50 -51.41 -24.39
CA ARG A 49 -36.54 -50.30 -24.45
C ARG A 49 -36.01 -50.01 -23.04
N PRO A 50 -34.70 -50.05 -22.76
CA PRO A 50 -34.17 -49.63 -21.48
C PRO A 50 -34.48 -48.14 -21.26
N ARG A 51 -34.97 -47.79 -20.07
CA ARG A 51 -35.14 -46.38 -19.67
C ARG A 51 -33.75 -45.78 -19.43
N PRO A 52 -33.44 -44.56 -19.92
CA PRO A 52 -32.23 -43.87 -19.51
C PRO A 52 -32.26 -43.64 -18.01
N GLU A 53 -31.32 -44.22 -17.28
CA GLU A 53 -31.12 -43.91 -15.87
C GLU A 53 -30.56 -42.49 -15.78
N VAL A 54 -31.37 -41.55 -15.26
CA VAL A 54 -30.96 -40.15 -15.13
C VAL A 54 -29.99 -40.05 -13.96
N ILE A 55 -28.71 -40.26 -14.25
CA ILE A 55 -27.62 -39.88 -13.34
C ILE A 55 -27.73 -38.36 -13.15
N SER A 56 -28.33 -37.94 -12.05
CA SER A 56 -28.46 -36.54 -11.66
C SER A 56 -27.08 -36.03 -11.19
N ALA A 57 -26.24 -35.70 -12.18
CA ALA A 57 -25.00 -34.96 -11.96
C ALA A 57 -25.32 -33.76 -11.06
N GLY A 58 -24.75 -33.76 -9.85
CA GLY A 58 -25.27 -33.00 -8.70
C GLY A 58 -25.51 -31.52 -9.03
N LEU A 59 -26.76 -31.18 -9.32
CA LEU A 59 -27.16 -29.83 -9.65
C LEU A 59 -26.86 -28.94 -8.45
N SER A 60 -26.19 -27.81 -8.71
CA SER A 60 -25.86 -26.83 -7.67
C SER A 60 -27.15 -26.33 -7.03
N VAL A 61 -27.44 -26.83 -5.84
CA VAL A 61 -28.62 -26.45 -5.07
C VAL A 61 -28.55 -24.94 -4.85
N HIS A 62 -29.57 -24.20 -5.30
CA HIS A 62 -29.74 -22.80 -4.94
C HIS A 62 -30.24 -22.69 -3.50
N GLU A 63 -29.40 -23.13 -2.57
CA GLU A 63 -29.62 -22.99 -1.14
C GLU A 63 -29.65 -21.49 -0.83
N LYS A 64 -30.80 -21.05 -0.30
CA LYS A 64 -31.04 -19.63 -0.02
C LYS A 64 -30.15 -19.23 1.15
N ALA A 65 -29.04 -18.55 0.83
CA ALA A 65 -28.05 -18.09 1.81
C ALA A 65 -28.75 -17.53 3.08
N PRO A 66 -28.41 -18.04 4.28
CA PRO A 66 -29.16 -17.75 5.49
C PRO A 66 -29.19 -16.25 5.76
N ALA A 67 -30.35 -15.76 6.22
CA ALA A 67 -30.57 -14.33 6.42
C ALA A 67 -29.51 -13.75 7.36
N ALA A 68 -28.66 -12.85 6.83
CA ALA A 68 -27.53 -12.32 7.58
C ALA A 68 -28.00 -11.61 8.86
N LYS A 69 -27.64 -12.20 10.01
CA LYS A 69 -28.00 -11.70 11.34
C LYS A 69 -27.61 -10.23 11.47
N VAL A 70 -28.60 -9.34 11.57
CA VAL A 70 -28.37 -7.90 11.70
C VAL A 70 -27.88 -7.61 13.11
N TRP A 71 -26.57 -7.56 13.27
CA TRP A 71 -25.94 -7.19 14.55
C TRP A 71 -26.26 -5.72 14.89
N PRO A 72 -26.61 -5.40 16.16
CA PRO A 72 -26.85 -4.03 16.57
C PRO A 72 -25.59 -3.16 16.40
N PRO A 73 -25.73 -1.83 16.19
CA PRO A 73 -24.59 -0.94 15.97
C PRO A 73 -23.59 -0.96 17.13
N GLN A 74 -22.38 -1.45 16.85
CA GLN A 74 -21.31 -1.55 17.84
C GLN A 74 -20.51 -0.24 17.95
N LYS A 75 -20.03 0.06 19.16
CA LYS A 75 -19.14 1.20 19.44
C LYS A 75 -17.75 0.69 19.78
N ARG A 76 -16.72 1.46 19.41
CA ARG A 76 -15.34 1.25 19.90
C ARG A 76 -15.31 1.56 21.40
N VAL A 77 -14.83 0.61 22.20
CA VAL A 77 -14.71 0.76 23.68
C VAL A 77 -13.27 1.06 24.10
N LYS A 78 -12.29 0.46 23.43
CA LYS A 78 -10.86 0.57 23.79
C LYS A 78 -9.96 0.33 22.58
N GLU A 79 -8.84 1.06 22.47
CA GLU A 79 -7.77 0.68 21.54
C GLU A 79 -6.91 -0.43 22.16
N LEU A 80 -6.69 -1.51 21.40
CA LEU A 80 -5.76 -2.58 21.73
C LEU A 80 -4.36 -2.21 21.22
N THR A 81 -3.70 -1.27 21.91
CA THR A 81 -2.41 -0.67 21.50
C THR A 81 -1.30 -1.70 21.29
N GLY A 82 -1.31 -2.82 22.01
CA GLY A 82 -0.41 -3.96 21.80
C GLY A 82 -0.63 -4.72 20.47
N LYS A 83 -1.67 -4.39 19.72
CA LYS A 83 -1.97 -4.87 18.35
C LYS A 83 -1.87 -3.74 17.31
N ARG A 84 -1.02 -2.74 17.56
CA ARG A 84 -0.59 -1.78 16.52
C ARG A 84 0.38 -2.45 15.55
N THR A 85 0.31 -2.06 14.29
CA THR A 85 1.37 -2.26 13.28
C THR A 85 1.78 -0.89 12.73
N ALA A 86 2.76 -0.82 11.83
CA ALA A 86 3.05 0.43 11.13
C ALA A 86 1.80 1.02 10.43
N ASN A 87 0.90 0.17 9.91
CA ASN A 87 -0.22 0.57 9.05
C ASN A 87 -1.62 0.39 9.68
N SER A 88 -1.73 -0.08 10.92
CA SER A 88 -3.04 -0.39 11.52
C SER A 88 -3.19 -0.12 13.02
N LYS A 89 -4.43 0.18 13.41
CA LYS A 89 -4.93 0.25 14.79
C LYS A 89 -5.99 -0.83 14.98
N THR A 90 -5.99 -1.47 16.15
CA THR A 90 -7.01 -2.46 16.52
C THR A 90 -7.84 -1.94 17.68
N TYR A 91 -9.16 -2.06 17.61
CA TYR A 91 -10.09 -1.64 18.65
C TYR A 91 -10.93 -2.82 19.15
N GLN A 92 -11.27 -2.82 20.43
CA GLN A 92 -12.29 -3.69 21.02
C GLN A 92 -13.68 -3.02 20.89
N LEU A 93 -14.68 -3.81 20.51
CA LEU A 93 -16.08 -3.41 20.37
C LEU A 93 -16.90 -3.74 21.62
N SER A 94 -18.07 -3.11 21.73
CA SER A 94 -19.04 -3.29 22.82
C SER A 94 -19.59 -4.72 22.98
N ASP A 95 -19.47 -5.57 21.97
CA ASP A 95 -19.82 -7.00 22.00
C ASP A 95 -18.61 -7.95 22.12
N GLY A 96 -17.44 -7.41 22.49
CA GLY A 96 -16.20 -8.17 22.66
C GLY A 96 -15.44 -8.50 21.37
N ARG A 97 -16.03 -8.27 20.18
CA ARG A 97 -15.32 -8.42 18.90
C ARG A 97 -14.21 -7.38 18.75
N THR A 98 -13.34 -7.57 17.75
CA THR A 98 -12.32 -6.58 17.37
C THR A 98 -12.57 -5.97 15.99
N GLN A 99 -12.28 -4.68 15.87
CA GLN A 99 -12.31 -3.91 14.62
C GLN A 99 -10.88 -3.49 14.26
N ALA A 100 -10.44 -3.74 13.03
CA ALA A 100 -9.19 -3.20 12.51
C ALA A 100 -9.47 -1.95 11.65
N GLU A 101 -8.66 -0.92 11.86
CA GLU A 101 -8.54 0.26 11.01
C GLU A 101 -7.19 0.18 10.29
N ILE A 102 -7.21 0.17 8.96
CA ILE A 102 -6.03 -0.10 8.12
C ILE A 102 -5.83 1.07 7.14
N SER A 103 -4.57 1.50 7.00
CA SER A 103 -4.11 2.61 6.17
C SER A 103 -3.09 2.13 5.13
N ALA A 104 -3.14 2.67 3.91
CA ALA A 104 -2.14 2.40 2.87
C ALA A 104 -0.75 2.91 3.26
N ALA A 105 -0.66 4.16 3.72
CA ALA A 105 0.55 4.73 4.32
C ALA A 105 0.69 4.31 5.79
N PRO A 106 1.93 4.21 6.33
CA PRO A 106 2.14 4.02 7.76
C PRO A 106 1.55 5.17 8.58
N VAL A 107 0.99 4.81 9.73
CA VAL A 107 0.43 5.72 10.75
C VAL A 107 1.14 5.55 12.10
N HIS A 108 2.05 4.57 12.22
CA HIS A 108 2.93 4.40 13.38
C HIS A 108 4.38 4.11 12.97
N TYR A 109 5.31 4.58 13.78
CA TYR A 109 6.73 4.22 13.74
C TYR A 109 7.14 3.49 15.02
N LYS A 110 8.28 2.80 15.02
CA LYS A 110 8.82 2.18 16.24
C LYS A 110 9.74 3.17 16.95
N ASP A 111 9.51 3.40 18.24
CA ASP A 111 10.48 4.10 19.09
C ASP A 111 11.74 3.25 19.36
N SER A 112 12.77 3.85 19.97
CA SER A 112 14.01 3.19 20.36
C SER A 112 13.85 2.06 21.40
N LYS A 113 12.63 1.82 21.90
CA LYS A 113 12.25 0.70 22.77
C LYS A 113 11.38 -0.33 22.02
N GLY A 114 11.31 -0.22 20.69
CA GLY A 114 10.60 -1.13 19.79
C GLY A 114 9.08 -0.93 19.70
N ARG A 115 8.52 0.10 20.33
CA ARG A 115 7.07 0.27 20.54
C ARG A 115 6.46 1.19 19.48
N TYR A 116 5.24 0.86 19.02
CA TYR A 116 4.54 1.66 18.01
C TYR A 116 3.94 2.97 18.55
N GLN A 117 4.58 4.08 18.22
CA GLN A 117 4.11 5.44 18.44
C GLN A 117 3.44 5.98 17.18
N ALA A 118 2.48 6.91 17.31
CA ALA A 118 1.86 7.55 16.15
C ALA A 118 2.87 8.40 15.37
N ILE A 119 2.78 8.38 14.05
CA ILE A 119 3.56 9.29 13.21
C ILE A 119 3.00 10.71 13.34
N ASP A 120 3.89 11.66 13.57
CA ASP A 120 3.66 13.09 13.56
C ASP A 120 4.75 13.73 12.69
N THR A 121 4.36 14.33 11.57
CA THR A 121 5.27 14.94 10.59
C THR A 121 5.70 16.35 10.96
N THR A 122 5.20 16.93 12.06
CA THR A 122 5.52 18.29 12.50
C THR A 122 7.03 18.45 12.72
N VAL A 123 7.65 19.39 12.01
CA VAL A 123 9.05 19.79 12.15
C VAL A 123 9.18 20.70 13.37
N ARG A 124 10.28 20.54 14.12
CA ARG A 124 10.55 21.22 15.39
C ARG A 124 12.03 21.61 15.51
N PRO A 125 12.39 22.59 16.35
CA PRO A 125 13.79 22.92 16.61
C PRO A 125 14.60 21.72 17.10
N THR A 126 15.87 21.65 16.71
CA THR A 126 16.77 20.59 17.15
C THR A 126 18.18 21.13 17.44
N ASN A 127 18.95 20.36 18.21
CA ASN A 127 20.32 20.72 18.63
C ASN A 127 21.35 19.79 17.98
N GLU A 128 21.06 19.31 16.78
CA GLU A 128 21.93 18.42 16.01
C GLU A 128 23.00 19.25 15.29
N LYS A 129 24.24 18.76 15.19
CA LYS A 129 25.31 19.55 14.61
C LYS A 129 25.04 19.81 13.11
N GLY A 130 24.95 21.08 12.73
CA GLY A 130 24.62 21.53 11.35
C GLY A 130 23.13 21.75 11.09
N TYR A 131 22.25 21.34 12.03
CA TYR A 131 20.81 21.31 11.79
C TYR A 131 20.01 21.98 12.91
N VAL A 132 19.30 23.05 12.54
CA VAL A 132 18.50 23.88 13.46
C VAL A 132 17.04 23.41 13.59
N GLN A 133 16.53 22.66 12.62
CA GLN A 133 15.18 22.10 12.63
C GLN A 133 15.19 20.62 12.24
N GLY A 134 14.15 19.87 12.60
CA GLY A 134 13.99 18.49 12.15
C GLY A 134 12.71 17.79 12.60
N ASN A 135 12.49 16.59 12.08
CA ASN A 135 11.44 15.67 12.47
C ASN A 135 12.06 14.31 12.85
N ARG A 136 11.65 13.76 14.00
CA ARG A 136 12.08 12.44 14.53
C ARG A 136 10.92 11.61 15.06
N THR A 137 9.69 11.99 14.71
CA THR A 137 8.43 11.35 15.13
C THR A 137 7.78 10.59 13.98
N ASN A 138 8.62 9.93 13.18
CA ASN A 138 8.29 9.29 11.92
C ASN A 138 9.13 8.01 11.75
N SER A 139 8.89 7.25 10.67
CA SER A 139 9.65 6.03 10.35
C SER A 139 11.13 6.30 10.02
N PHE A 140 11.47 7.56 9.75
CA PHE A 140 12.80 8.09 9.44
C PHE A 140 13.05 9.39 10.22
N THR A 141 14.26 9.94 10.12
CA THR A 141 14.58 11.30 10.58
C THR A 141 14.80 12.23 9.38
N SER A 142 14.35 13.47 9.50
CA SER A 142 14.71 14.56 8.58
C SER A 142 15.23 15.75 9.38
N LEU A 143 16.29 16.39 8.88
CA LEU A 143 16.99 17.49 9.53
C LEU A 143 17.21 18.61 8.52
N PHE A 144 17.20 19.87 8.97
CA PHE A 144 17.25 21.06 8.13
C PHE A 144 18.17 22.13 8.74
N GLY A 145 19.15 22.60 7.96
CA GLY A 145 20.23 23.48 8.41
C GLY A 145 19.99 24.98 8.24
N ASP A 146 20.89 25.78 8.80
CA ASP A 146 21.03 27.23 8.56
C ASP A 146 22.22 27.54 7.63
N SER A 147 22.81 26.51 7.02
CA SER A 147 23.87 26.57 6.02
C SER A 147 23.38 26.05 4.67
N SER A 148 23.70 26.74 3.57
CA SER A 148 23.42 26.22 2.22
C SER A 148 24.27 25.01 1.86
N GLU A 149 25.35 24.73 2.61
CA GLU A 149 26.16 23.53 2.44
C GLU A 149 25.51 22.29 3.09
N GLU A 150 24.57 22.48 4.01
CA GLU A 150 23.94 21.45 4.85
C GLU A 150 22.39 21.65 4.91
N LEU A 151 21.75 21.93 3.77
CA LEU A 151 20.31 22.28 3.70
C LEU A 151 19.38 21.23 4.30
N ALA A 152 19.56 19.96 3.92
CA ALA A 152 18.66 18.88 4.32
C ALA A 152 19.39 17.55 4.47
N ARG A 153 19.02 16.78 5.49
CA ARG A 153 19.55 15.43 5.73
C ARG A 153 18.42 14.46 6.04
N PHE A 154 18.43 13.32 5.36
CA PHE A 154 17.42 12.28 5.44
C PHE A 154 18.06 10.99 5.95
N GLU A 155 17.61 10.49 7.12
CA GLU A 155 18.24 9.36 7.81
C GLU A 155 17.28 8.19 8.03
N TRP A 156 17.74 6.96 7.75
CA TRP A 156 17.03 5.72 8.05
C TRP A 156 18.00 4.55 8.25
N ASP A 157 17.72 3.70 9.24
CA ASP A 157 18.53 2.49 9.58
C ASP A 157 20.06 2.76 9.61
N GLY A 158 20.47 3.84 10.29
CA GLY A 158 21.88 4.22 10.44
C GLY A 158 22.58 4.71 9.15
N ARG A 159 21.83 5.01 8.09
CA ARG A 159 22.33 5.53 6.80
C ARG A 159 21.64 6.85 6.48
N SER A 160 22.30 7.72 5.71
CA SER A 160 21.73 9.02 5.34
C SER A 160 22.11 9.50 3.95
N ILE A 161 21.20 10.28 3.37
CA ILE A 161 21.46 11.24 2.29
C ILE A 161 21.57 12.62 2.94
N GLU A 162 22.48 13.44 2.43
CA GLU A 162 22.70 14.82 2.83
C GLU A 162 22.79 15.70 1.58
N LEU A 163 22.03 16.80 1.54
CA LEU A 163 21.95 17.73 0.44
C LEU A 163 22.35 19.14 0.91
N GLY A 164 23.26 19.75 0.16
CA GLY A 164 23.52 21.19 0.15
C GLY A 164 23.27 21.75 -1.26
N LEU A 165 23.21 23.06 -1.43
CA LEU A 165 22.94 23.74 -2.70
C LEU A 165 24.14 24.59 -3.14
N SER A 166 24.66 24.29 -4.32
CA SER A 166 25.82 24.99 -4.91
C SER A 166 25.42 26.38 -5.41
N GLY A 167 26.27 27.39 -5.17
CA GLY A 167 26.06 28.76 -5.66
C GLY A 167 25.08 29.61 -4.85
N ALA A 168 24.42 29.05 -3.84
CA ALA A 168 23.61 29.80 -2.88
C ALA A 168 24.48 30.60 -1.90
N ALA A 169 23.86 31.56 -1.20
CA ALA A 169 24.50 32.27 -0.09
C ALA A 169 24.71 31.31 1.10
N LYS A 170 25.93 31.27 1.66
CA LYS A 170 26.32 30.25 2.67
C LYS A 170 25.38 30.19 3.89
N ALA A 171 24.94 31.34 4.41
CA ALA A 171 23.99 31.40 5.51
C ALA A 171 22.56 31.52 4.98
N VAL A 172 21.66 30.66 5.47
CA VAL A 172 20.25 30.59 5.10
C VAL A 172 19.38 30.49 6.35
N MET A 173 18.09 30.80 6.25
CA MET A 173 17.18 30.72 7.40
C MET A 173 15.92 29.92 7.04
N PRO A 174 15.78 28.67 7.52
CA PRO A 174 14.60 27.85 7.26
C PRO A 174 13.36 28.41 7.98
N LYS A 175 12.29 28.67 7.23
CA LYS A 175 10.97 28.99 7.79
C LYS A 175 10.15 27.71 7.92
N VAL A 176 9.77 27.34 9.14
CA VAL A 176 8.96 26.14 9.42
C VAL A 176 7.47 26.47 9.50
N SER A 177 6.62 25.60 8.94
CA SER A 177 5.16 25.64 9.08
C SER A 177 4.59 24.22 9.08
N GLY A 178 4.34 23.65 10.27
CA GLY A 178 3.82 22.28 10.40
C GLY A 178 4.87 21.25 9.95
N SER A 179 4.59 20.50 8.88
CA SER A 179 5.53 19.56 8.24
C SER A 179 6.47 20.21 7.22
N THR A 180 6.19 21.46 6.84
CA THR A 180 6.84 22.16 5.72
C THR A 180 8.01 23.02 6.21
N VAL A 181 9.10 23.05 5.45
CA VAL A 181 10.27 23.91 5.68
C VAL A 181 10.60 24.66 4.38
N THR A 182 10.67 25.99 4.43
CA THR A 182 10.92 26.84 3.26
C THR A 182 12.22 27.63 3.39
N TYR A 183 13.09 27.50 2.40
CA TYR A 183 14.26 28.34 2.16
C TYR A 183 13.94 29.31 1.02
N ALA A 184 13.51 30.53 1.37
CA ALA A 184 13.03 31.50 0.40
C ALA A 184 14.18 32.06 -0.48
N GLY A 185 13.98 32.12 -1.79
CA GLY A 185 14.90 32.69 -2.80
C GLY A 185 16.27 32.01 -2.94
N VAL A 186 16.54 30.94 -2.19
CA VAL A 186 17.88 30.33 -2.07
C VAL A 186 18.43 29.76 -3.38
N ALA A 187 17.53 29.31 -4.27
CA ALA A 187 17.86 28.65 -5.53
C ALA A 187 17.87 29.64 -6.71
N GLY A 188 18.62 30.74 -6.54
CA GLY A 188 18.75 31.79 -7.56
C GLY A 188 17.47 32.61 -7.75
N GLY A 189 16.73 32.87 -6.66
CA GLY A 189 15.43 33.53 -6.68
C GLY A 189 14.23 32.57 -6.61
N ALA A 190 14.43 31.28 -6.91
CA ALA A 190 13.46 30.24 -6.58
C ALA A 190 13.55 29.85 -5.08
N ASP A 191 12.41 29.49 -4.49
CA ASP A 191 12.40 28.91 -3.14
C ASP A 191 12.76 27.41 -3.21
N VAL A 192 13.42 26.87 -2.19
CA VAL A 192 13.48 25.42 -1.95
C VAL A 192 12.59 25.09 -0.76
N VAL A 193 11.63 24.20 -0.98
CA VAL A 193 10.65 23.76 0.01
C VAL A 193 10.84 22.27 0.27
N TYR A 194 10.76 21.88 1.54
CA TYR A 194 10.77 20.49 1.97
C TYR A 194 9.47 20.16 2.71
N ASP A 195 8.85 19.03 2.38
CA ASP A 195 7.66 18.55 3.09
C ASP A 195 7.86 17.14 3.65
N VAL A 196 7.76 17.03 4.97
CA VAL A 196 7.87 15.75 5.69
C VAL A 196 6.53 15.02 5.60
N THR A 197 6.53 13.85 4.94
CA THR A 197 5.35 12.96 4.85
C THR A 197 5.60 11.66 5.64
N PRO A 198 4.60 10.78 5.86
CA PRO A 198 4.83 9.50 6.54
C PRO A 198 5.76 8.50 5.80
N THR A 199 6.07 8.73 4.52
CA THR A 199 6.81 7.79 3.64
C THR A 199 8.01 8.41 2.89
N ALA A 200 8.06 9.73 2.80
CA ALA A 200 8.99 10.47 1.95
C ALA A 200 9.33 11.86 2.52
N LEU A 201 10.50 12.38 2.16
CA LEU A 201 10.80 13.80 2.22
C LEU A 201 10.62 14.36 0.81
N LYS A 202 9.56 15.14 0.59
CA LYS A 202 9.43 15.87 -0.67
C LYS A 202 10.45 17.02 -0.67
N GLU A 203 11.03 17.28 -1.82
CA GLU A 203 11.77 18.50 -2.12
C GLU A 203 11.04 19.15 -3.31
N GLU A 204 10.79 20.46 -3.23
CA GLU A 204 10.07 21.23 -4.23
C GLU A 204 10.80 22.55 -4.49
N ILE A 205 11.22 22.77 -5.74
CA ILE A 205 11.86 24.02 -6.18
C ILE A 205 10.78 24.89 -6.82
N VAL A 206 10.47 26.02 -6.18
CA VAL A 206 9.31 26.87 -6.54
C VAL A 206 9.77 28.11 -7.28
N LEU A 207 9.55 28.12 -8.59
CA LEU A 207 9.67 29.29 -9.44
C LEU A 207 8.42 30.16 -9.27
N ARG A 208 8.58 31.37 -8.73
CA ARG A 208 7.46 32.30 -8.50
C ARG A 208 7.05 33.09 -9.75
N GLU A 209 7.97 33.25 -10.69
CA GLU A 209 7.83 33.98 -11.95
C GLU A 209 8.58 33.23 -13.06
N VAL A 210 8.32 33.58 -14.32
CA VAL A 210 9.03 32.99 -15.47
C VAL A 210 10.52 33.34 -15.40
N PRO A 211 11.45 32.36 -15.46
CA PRO A 211 12.87 32.66 -15.41
C PRO A 211 13.33 33.34 -16.70
N ALA A 212 14.29 34.27 -16.59
CA ALA A 212 14.83 35.05 -17.72
C ALA A 212 15.62 34.22 -18.76
N GLY A 213 15.74 32.90 -18.56
CA GLY A 213 16.45 31.96 -19.42
C GLY A 213 16.42 30.55 -18.82
N PRO A 214 17.18 29.59 -19.40
CA PRO A 214 17.29 28.24 -18.86
C PRO A 214 17.85 28.24 -17.42
N VAL A 215 17.22 27.49 -16.53
CA VAL A 215 17.64 27.32 -15.13
C VAL A 215 18.11 25.89 -14.86
N SER A 216 19.02 25.74 -13.91
CA SER A 216 19.51 24.45 -13.43
C SER A 216 20.07 24.63 -12.02
N TRP A 217 19.83 23.64 -11.15
CA TRP A 217 20.24 23.67 -9.75
C TRP A 217 21.12 22.45 -9.45
N THR A 218 22.26 22.67 -8.80
CA THR A 218 23.22 21.60 -8.49
C THR A 218 23.39 21.46 -6.99
N PHE A 219 22.87 20.36 -6.46
CA PHE A 219 22.97 19.99 -5.06
C PHE A 219 24.26 19.21 -4.81
N THR A 220 24.99 19.53 -3.75
CA THR A 220 26.08 18.68 -3.24
C THR A 220 25.48 17.51 -2.49
N LEU A 221 25.96 16.30 -2.78
CA LEU A 221 25.43 15.05 -2.22
C LEU A 221 26.45 14.39 -1.28
N GLY A 222 26.13 14.35 0.01
CA GLY A 222 26.77 13.49 1.00
C GLY A 222 25.98 12.19 1.18
N THR A 223 26.68 11.06 1.39
CA THR A 223 26.04 9.77 1.69
C THR A 223 26.78 9.04 2.82
N ALA A 224 26.01 8.50 3.79
CA ALA A 224 26.54 7.66 4.86
C ALA A 224 26.11 6.20 4.65
N GLY A 225 27.07 5.31 4.42
CA GLY A 225 26.83 3.87 4.20
C GLY A 225 26.14 3.51 2.88
N LEU A 226 26.08 4.45 1.93
CA LEU A 226 25.35 4.34 0.66
C LEU A 226 26.13 4.91 -0.52
N THR A 227 25.85 4.38 -1.70
CA THR A 227 26.35 4.86 -3.00
C THR A 227 25.17 5.21 -3.90
N ALA A 228 25.19 6.40 -4.49
CA ALA A 228 24.19 6.81 -5.48
C ALA A 228 24.49 6.21 -6.86
N GLN A 229 23.44 5.77 -7.56
CA GLN A 229 23.50 5.16 -8.88
C GLN A 229 22.44 5.78 -9.78
N GLN A 230 22.87 6.35 -10.91
CA GLN A 230 21.96 6.81 -11.96
C GLN A 230 21.29 5.60 -12.62
N ARG A 231 19.97 5.69 -12.86
CA ARG A 231 19.21 4.73 -13.66
C ARG A 231 18.79 5.33 -15.01
N GLU A 232 18.48 4.45 -15.96
CA GLU A 232 18.09 4.79 -17.34
C GLU A 232 16.74 5.51 -17.42
N ASP A 233 15.85 5.28 -16.44
CA ASP A 233 14.57 5.98 -16.28
C ASP A 233 14.72 7.43 -15.78
N GLY A 234 15.94 7.88 -15.47
CA GLY A 234 16.23 9.20 -14.89
C GLY A 234 16.25 9.24 -13.36
N SER A 235 15.85 8.16 -12.68
CA SER A 235 15.87 8.07 -11.21
C SER A 235 17.29 7.86 -10.65
N ILE A 236 17.48 8.18 -9.37
CA ILE A 236 18.70 7.87 -8.62
C ILE A 236 18.38 6.86 -7.51
N ALA A 237 19.03 5.71 -7.55
CA ALA A 237 18.98 4.71 -6.48
C ALA A 237 20.15 4.85 -5.52
N PHE A 238 19.89 4.69 -4.22
CA PHE A 238 20.91 4.74 -3.17
C PHE A 238 21.06 3.35 -2.58
N VAL A 239 22.07 2.61 -3.06
CA VAL A 239 22.34 1.22 -2.69
C VAL A 239 23.41 1.13 -1.61
N ARG A 240 23.50 -0.02 -0.93
CA ARG A 240 24.60 -0.31 0.00
C ARG A 240 25.88 -0.58 -0.80
N ALA A 241 27.05 -0.45 -0.16
CA ALA A 241 28.35 -0.60 -0.84
C ALA A 241 28.57 -1.99 -1.50
N GLY A 242 27.87 -3.03 -1.05
CA GLY A 242 27.86 -4.37 -1.68
C GLY A 242 26.77 -4.58 -2.74
N GLY A 243 26.08 -3.51 -3.17
CA GLY A 243 24.92 -3.59 -4.05
C GLY A 243 23.64 -4.08 -3.34
N GLY A 244 22.79 -4.77 -4.08
CA GLY A 244 21.45 -5.20 -3.65
C GLY A 244 20.40 -4.10 -3.75
N GLU A 245 19.23 -4.35 -3.18
CA GLU A 245 18.09 -3.42 -3.27
C GLU A 245 18.38 -2.02 -2.71
N PRO A 246 17.82 -0.95 -3.31
CA PRO A 246 17.97 0.41 -2.82
C PRO A 246 17.46 0.56 -1.38
N VAL A 247 18.09 1.47 -0.64
CA VAL A 247 17.59 1.95 0.67
C VAL A 247 16.73 3.19 0.47
N PHE A 248 17.13 4.06 -0.45
CA PHE A 248 16.38 5.22 -0.89
C PHE A 248 16.33 5.27 -2.41
N VAL A 249 15.30 5.91 -2.97
CA VAL A 249 15.21 6.30 -4.38
C VAL A 249 14.71 7.73 -4.47
N MET A 250 15.36 8.52 -5.32
CA MET A 250 14.77 9.74 -5.90
C MET A 250 14.18 9.32 -7.25
N PRO A 251 12.85 9.29 -7.44
CA PRO A 251 12.24 8.98 -8.72
C PRO A 251 12.57 10.08 -9.76
N PRO A 252 12.27 9.85 -11.05
CA PRO A 252 12.47 10.89 -12.06
C PRO A 252 11.62 12.11 -11.70
N PRO A 253 12.19 13.32 -11.64
CA PRO A 253 11.43 14.50 -11.29
C PRO A 253 10.47 14.92 -12.41
N PHE A 254 9.46 15.66 -12.03
CA PHE A 254 8.52 16.32 -12.94
C PHE A 254 8.34 17.77 -12.50
N MET A 255 7.69 18.56 -13.34
CA MET A 255 7.27 19.93 -12.99
C MET A 255 5.80 20.16 -13.30
N TYR A 256 5.17 21.07 -12.57
CA TYR A 256 3.78 21.45 -12.76
C TYR A 256 3.56 22.94 -12.47
N ASP A 257 2.56 23.51 -13.12
CA ASP A 257 2.15 24.90 -12.94
C ASP A 257 0.89 24.99 -12.06
N ASP A 258 0.46 26.20 -11.67
CA ASP A 258 -0.71 26.37 -10.79
C ASP A 258 -2.06 26.25 -11.54
N LYS A 259 -2.08 25.78 -12.79
CA LYS A 259 -3.32 25.59 -13.55
C LYS A 259 -3.91 24.20 -13.31
N ASP A 260 -5.12 24.17 -12.73
CA ASP A 260 -5.87 22.93 -12.51
C ASP A 260 -6.16 22.17 -13.83
N ASP A 261 -5.84 20.88 -13.86
CA ASP A 261 -6.29 19.93 -14.90
C ASP A 261 -6.79 18.63 -14.26
N LYS A 262 -8.06 18.32 -14.49
CA LYS A 262 -8.74 17.14 -13.94
C LYS A 262 -8.36 15.83 -14.62
N ASN A 263 -7.66 15.90 -15.77
CA ASN A 263 -7.15 14.74 -16.50
C ASN A 263 -5.68 14.44 -16.14
N SER A 264 -5.01 15.34 -15.43
CA SER A 264 -3.64 15.15 -14.94
C SER A 264 -3.60 14.21 -13.74
N PRO A 265 -2.65 13.27 -13.66
CA PRO A 265 -2.43 12.46 -12.46
C PRO A 265 -2.00 13.30 -11.25
N HIS A 266 -1.54 14.54 -11.46
CA HIS A 266 -1.17 15.50 -10.41
C HIS A 266 -2.25 16.56 -10.14
N GLY A 267 -3.37 16.55 -10.87
CA GLY A 267 -4.42 17.58 -10.78
C GLY A 267 -4.05 18.95 -11.35
N LYS A 268 -2.83 19.12 -11.87
CA LYS A 268 -2.25 20.34 -12.44
C LYS A 268 -1.66 20.10 -13.84
N VAL A 269 -1.54 21.12 -14.68
CA VAL A 269 -0.82 20.97 -15.96
C VAL A 269 0.68 20.79 -15.69
N TRP A 270 1.27 19.77 -16.30
CA TRP A 270 2.53 19.19 -15.84
C TRP A 270 3.44 18.74 -17.00
N SER A 271 4.68 18.36 -16.68
CA SER A 271 5.63 17.77 -17.62
C SER A 271 6.69 16.91 -16.94
N GLU A 272 6.95 15.73 -17.51
CA GLU A 272 8.09 14.84 -17.20
C GLU A 272 9.43 15.37 -17.72
N LYS A 273 9.44 16.52 -18.42
CA LYS A 273 10.64 17.10 -19.01
C LYS A 273 11.52 17.81 -17.98
N VAL A 274 11.97 17.08 -16.97
CA VAL A 274 12.94 17.53 -15.98
C VAL A 274 14.05 16.49 -15.90
N THR A 275 15.28 16.90 -16.19
CA THR A 275 16.45 16.03 -16.11
C THR A 275 17.01 16.03 -14.70
N GLN A 276 17.16 14.85 -14.08
CA GLN A 276 18.00 14.65 -12.89
C GLN A 276 19.25 13.86 -13.29
N LYS A 277 20.43 14.30 -12.85
CA LYS A 277 21.70 13.59 -13.08
C LYS A 277 22.59 13.61 -11.84
N VAL A 278 23.03 12.44 -11.38
CA VAL A 278 24.16 12.35 -10.44
C VAL A 278 25.50 12.38 -11.19
N ALA A 279 26.46 13.12 -10.66
CA ALA A 279 27.84 13.17 -11.11
C ALA A 279 28.81 13.07 -9.92
N LEU A 280 30.04 12.62 -10.17
CA LEU A 280 31.13 12.56 -9.20
C LEU A 280 32.31 13.37 -9.74
N ALA A 281 32.64 14.48 -9.06
CA ALA A 281 33.69 15.41 -9.47
C ALA A 281 34.57 15.82 -8.28
N GLY A 282 35.89 15.67 -8.42
CA GLY A 282 36.85 16.06 -7.37
C GLY A 282 36.59 15.41 -6.00
N GLY A 283 36.12 14.15 -5.98
CA GLY A 283 35.79 13.42 -4.76
C GLY A 283 34.45 13.79 -4.11
N ARG A 284 33.66 14.71 -4.70
CA ARG A 284 32.31 15.05 -4.23
C ARG A 284 31.25 14.60 -5.24
N SER A 285 30.19 13.99 -4.74
CA SER A 285 29.00 13.70 -5.54
C SER A 285 28.11 14.95 -5.62
N THR A 286 27.40 15.10 -6.74
CA THR A 286 26.43 16.18 -6.96
C THR A 286 25.21 15.67 -7.72
N ILE A 287 24.03 16.19 -7.42
CA ILE A 287 22.81 15.97 -8.20
C ILE A 287 22.45 17.28 -8.89
N THR A 288 22.37 17.27 -10.22
CA THR A 288 21.92 18.42 -11.02
C THR A 288 20.50 18.19 -11.51
N VAL A 289 19.60 19.15 -11.26
CA VAL A 289 18.21 19.18 -11.70
C VAL A 289 18.02 20.29 -12.73
N THR A 290 17.47 19.96 -13.89
CA THR A 290 17.29 20.88 -15.03
C THR A 290 15.91 20.70 -15.68
N PRO A 291 14.95 21.62 -15.47
CA PRO A 291 13.66 21.62 -16.18
C PRO A 291 13.78 22.11 -17.64
N ASP A 292 12.84 21.70 -18.51
CA ASP A 292 12.74 22.18 -19.89
C ASP A 292 12.35 23.67 -19.95
N ALA A 293 13.30 24.49 -20.38
CA ALA A 293 13.15 25.95 -20.46
C ALA A 293 12.09 26.40 -21.48
N GLY A 294 11.77 25.59 -22.49
CA GLY A 294 10.72 25.89 -23.48
C GLY A 294 9.32 25.71 -22.89
N TRP A 295 9.13 24.69 -22.04
CA TRP A 295 7.88 24.52 -21.28
C TRP A 295 7.73 25.60 -20.21
N LEU A 296 8.80 26.01 -19.54
CA LEU A 296 8.77 27.12 -18.56
C LEU A 296 8.43 28.47 -19.21
N ALA A 297 8.95 28.74 -20.41
CA ALA A 297 8.73 29.98 -21.15
C ALA A 297 7.43 30.01 -22.00
N ASP A 298 6.64 28.93 -21.98
CA ASP A 298 5.36 28.85 -22.69
C ASP A 298 4.34 29.85 -22.09
N PRO A 299 3.81 30.81 -22.88
CA PRO A 299 2.81 31.78 -22.39
C PRO A 299 1.51 31.16 -21.85
N ALA A 300 1.28 29.86 -22.04
CA ALA A 300 0.17 29.14 -21.43
C ALA A 300 0.41 28.65 -19.98
N ARG A 301 1.63 28.81 -19.43
CA ARG A 301 1.93 28.49 -18.02
C ARG A 301 1.23 29.45 -17.05
N VAL A 302 0.83 28.93 -15.89
CA VAL A 302 0.34 29.75 -14.75
C VAL A 302 1.32 29.62 -13.59
N TYR A 303 2.07 30.68 -13.30
CA TYR A 303 3.02 30.69 -12.19
C TYR A 303 2.30 30.87 -10.83
N PRO A 304 2.80 30.28 -9.73
CA PRO A 304 4.09 29.60 -9.59
C PRO A 304 4.18 28.25 -10.30
N VAL A 305 5.40 27.89 -10.72
CA VAL A 305 5.76 26.55 -11.20
C VAL A 305 6.58 25.84 -10.12
N VAL A 306 6.28 24.56 -9.90
CA VAL A 306 6.99 23.70 -8.96
C VAL A 306 7.74 22.62 -9.74
N VAL A 307 8.98 22.33 -9.34
CA VAL A 307 9.78 21.19 -9.79
C VAL A 307 10.00 20.25 -8.60
N ASP A 308 9.64 18.96 -8.71
CA ASP A 308 9.59 18.00 -7.59
C ASP A 308 10.67 16.90 -7.71
N PRO A 309 11.85 17.07 -7.09
CA PRO A 309 12.87 16.03 -6.89
C PRO A 309 12.77 15.28 -5.53
N THR A 310 11.58 14.86 -5.10
CA THR A 310 11.33 14.06 -3.87
C THR A 310 12.35 12.93 -3.57
N ILE A 311 12.63 12.68 -2.28
CA ILE A 311 13.35 11.48 -1.77
C ILE A 311 12.37 10.50 -1.10
N LYS A 312 12.42 9.21 -1.44
CA LYS A 312 11.58 8.14 -0.85
C LYS A 312 12.42 6.99 -0.28
N ILE A 313 11.90 6.31 0.75
CA ILE A 313 12.46 5.04 1.26
C ILE A 313 12.06 3.89 0.36
N GLN A 314 12.91 2.87 0.26
CA GLN A 314 12.63 1.65 -0.49
C GLN A 314 12.60 0.39 0.40
N PRO A 315 11.65 -0.53 0.18
CA PRO A 315 10.46 -0.37 -0.69
C PRO A 315 9.49 0.68 -0.13
N VAL A 316 8.76 1.42 -0.97
CA VAL A 316 7.61 2.19 -0.48
C VAL A 316 6.45 1.23 -0.18
N PRO A 317 5.54 1.57 0.76
CA PRO A 317 4.34 0.77 1.01
C PRO A 317 3.47 0.52 -0.22
N ASP A 318 3.56 1.40 -1.22
CA ASP A 318 2.82 1.31 -2.48
C ASP A 318 3.46 0.34 -3.51
N ASP A 319 4.73 -0.07 -3.31
CA ASP A 319 5.39 -1.13 -4.10
C ASP A 319 4.90 -2.54 -3.69
N ALA A 320 4.06 -2.64 -2.66
CA ALA A 320 3.54 -3.90 -2.13
C ALA A 320 2.51 -4.55 -3.08
N GLN A 321 3.02 -5.26 -4.09
CA GLN A 321 2.20 -6.01 -5.05
C GLN A 321 1.32 -7.07 -4.37
N ASP A 322 0.02 -7.08 -4.70
CA ASP A 322 -0.92 -8.08 -4.22
C ASP A 322 -0.77 -9.40 -4.98
N VAL A 323 -0.14 -10.40 -4.34
CA VAL A 323 -0.19 -11.79 -4.82
C VAL A 323 -1.45 -12.48 -4.29
N GLN A 324 -2.36 -12.82 -5.21
CA GLN A 324 -3.47 -13.72 -4.93
C GLN A 324 -2.96 -15.17 -4.78
N ILE A 325 -3.27 -15.84 -3.67
CA ILE A 325 -3.11 -17.30 -3.54
C ILE A 325 -4.45 -17.96 -3.88
N TYR A 326 -4.53 -18.68 -5.00
CA TYR A 326 -5.72 -19.40 -5.41
C TYR A 326 -5.69 -20.86 -4.94
N LYS A 327 -6.70 -21.33 -4.19
CA LYS A 327 -6.73 -22.72 -3.68
C LYS A 327 -6.63 -23.78 -4.79
N GLY A 328 -7.12 -23.49 -6.00
CA GLY A 328 -7.03 -24.43 -7.14
C GLY A 328 -5.67 -24.46 -7.83
N ASN A 329 -4.75 -23.54 -7.53
CA ASN A 329 -3.36 -23.55 -7.98
C ASN A 329 -2.49 -22.74 -6.99
N PRO A 330 -2.15 -23.30 -5.81
CA PRO A 330 -1.50 -22.55 -4.74
C PRO A 330 -0.01 -22.24 -4.99
N GLY A 331 0.58 -22.77 -6.07
CA GLY A 331 1.98 -22.53 -6.45
C GLY A 331 2.19 -21.43 -7.50
N HIS A 332 1.14 -20.79 -8.01
CA HIS A 332 1.23 -19.79 -9.08
C HIS A 332 1.14 -18.36 -8.55
N ALA A 333 2.12 -17.53 -8.94
CA ALA A 333 2.18 -16.11 -8.60
C ALA A 333 1.40 -15.27 -9.62
N TYR A 334 0.10 -15.08 -9.38
CA TYR A 334 -0.86 -14.40 -10.26
C TYR A 334 -0.57 -12.90 -10.59
N GLY A 335 0.56 -12.34 -10.14
CA GLY A 335 1.03 -11.01 -10.54
C GLY A 335 1.86 -10.97 -11.83
N GLN A 336 2.12 -12.14 -12.45
CA GLN A 336 2.96 -12.27 -13.66
C GLN A 336 2.13 -12.44 -14.96
N ASP A 337 0.81 -12.59 -14.87
CA ASP A 337 -0.05 -12.86 -16.04
C ASP A 337 -0.38 -11.57 -16.82
N PRO A 338 -0.30 -11.55 -18.17
CA PRO A 338 -0.43 -10.34 -19.00
C PRO A 338 -1.88 -9.87 -19.21
N THR A 339 -2.73 -9.96 -18.18
CA THR A 339 -4.15 -9.58 -18.24
C THR A 339 -4.58 -8.83 -16.97
N THR A 340 -5.36 -7.76 -17.14
CA THR A 340 -5.81 -6.87 -16.05
C THR A 340 -6.94 -7.52 -15.23
N TRP A 341 -6.56 -8.29 -14.21
CA TRP A 341 -7.53 -8.90 -13.29
C TRP A 341 -7.98 -7.94 -12.19
N PRO A 342 -9.29 -7.65 -12.05
CA PRO A 342 -9.79 -6.90 -10.91
C PRO A 342 -9.69 -7.73 -9.62
N LEU A 343 -9.35 -7.08 -8.51
CA LEU A 343 -9.22 -7.72 -7.20
C LEU A 343 -10.50 -8.47 -6.81
N LYS A 344 -10.37 -9.77 -6.52
CA LYS A 344 -11.46 -10.64 -6.05
C LYS A 344 -11.21 -11.12 -4.63
N VAL A 345 -11.78 -10.42 -3.65
CA VAL A 345 -11.81 -10.88 -2.26
C VAL A 345 -12.94 -11.89 -2.04
N GLY A 346 -12.61 -13.19 -2.09
CA GLY A 346 -13.53 -14.28 -1.73
C GLY A 346 -13.52 -15.48 -2.68
N LYS A 347 -14.20 -16.54 -2.25
CA LYS A 347 -14.23 -17.86 -2.92
C LYS A 347 -15.26 -17.87 -4.07
N GLY A 348 -14.83 -17.46 -5.27
CA GLY A 348 -15.71 -17.41 -6.45
C GLY A 348 -15.94 -18.75 -7.13
N TYR A 349 -17.03 -19.45 -6.80
CA TYR A 349 -17.57 -20.52 -7.65
C TYR A 349 -18.66 -19.97 -8.61
N LYS A 350 -18.31 -19.87 -9.89
CA LYS A 350 -19.19 -19.65 -11.07
C LYS A 350 -20.44 -18.75 -10.89
N SER A 351 -20.28 -17.49 -10.47
CA SER A 351 -21.07 -16.35 -10.99
C SER A 351 -20.62 -15.02 -10.36
N GLY A 352 -20.93 -13.90 -11.02
CA GLY A 352 -21.07 -12.56 -10.41
C GLY A 352 -19.97 -12.09 -9.46
N GLY A 353 -18.74 -11.91 -9.93
CA GLY A 353 -17.68 -11.24 -9.16
C GLY A 353 -18.00 -9.76 -8.94
N GLY A 354 -18.65 -9.42 -7.82
CA GLY A 354 -19.06 -8.05 -7.50
C GLY A 354 -17.88 -7.13 -7.17
N VAL A 355 -17.75 -6.05 -7.95
CA VAL A 355 -16.72 -5.00 -7.78
C VAL A 355 -17.12 -4.03 -6.65
N LEU A 356 -16.14 -3.59 -5.85
CA LEU A 356 -16.27 -2.37 -5.05
C LEU A 356 -15.92 -1.17 -5.94
N PRO A 357 -16.87 -0.26 -6.26
CA PRO A 357 -16.58 0.88 -7.12
C PRO A 357 -15.71 1.90 -6.36
N VAL A 358 -14.44 2.03 -6.76
CA VAL A 358 -13.54 3.08 -6.29
C VAL A 358 -13.96 4.40 -6.95
N GLY A 359 -14.83 5.16 -6.28
CA GLY A 359 -15.31 6.45 -6.78
C GLY A 359 -16.78 6.71 -6.44
N GLY A 360 -17.05 7.18 -5.22
CA GLY A 360 -18.39 7.64 -4.83
C GLY A 360 -18.42 8.27 -3.44
N ARG A 361 -19.06 9.44 -3.29
CA ARG A 361 -19.29 10.06 -1.98
C ARG A 361 -20.41 9.34 -1.23
N GLY A 362 -20.06 8.26 -0.53
CA GLY A 362 -20.97 7.53 0.35
C GLY A 362 -20.28 6.33 1.00
N ALA A 363 -20.57 6.07 2.28
CA ALA A 363 -19.96 4.98 3.05
C ALA A 363 -20.52 3.61 2.61
N GLN A 364 -20.06 3.10 1.47
CA GLN A 364 -20.43 1.77 1.00
C GLN A 364 -19.87 0.70 1.96
N ALA A 365 -20.73 -0.24 2.34
CA ALA A 365 -20.41 -1.31 3.26
C ALA A 365 -20.62 -2.67 2.59
N ALA A 366 -19.53 -3.39 2.30
CA ALA A 366 -19.60 -4.73 1.76
C ALA A 366 -19.57 -5.77 2.88
N THR A 367 -20.58 -6.63 2.94
CA THR A 367 -20.66 -7.78 3.86
C THR A 367 -20.62 -9.08 3.05
N ARG A 368 -19.79 -10.04 3.49
CA ARG A 368 -19.62 -11.35 2.87
C ARG A 368 -19.40 -12.44 3.92
N THR A 369 -19.64 -13.69 3.54
CA THR A 369 -19.40 -14.89 4.36
C THR A 369 -18.52 -15.86 3.58
N VAL A 370 -17.64 -16.59 4.28
CA VAL A 370 -16.73 -17.59 3.72
C VAL A 370 -16.69 -18.83 4.62
N ASP A 371 -17.10 -19.99 4.10
CA ASP A 371 -16.98 -21.26 4.82
C ASP A 371 -15.55 -21.79 4.82
N VAL A 372 -15.07 -22.07 6.03
CA VAL A 372 -13.77 -22.66 6.34
C VAL A 372 -14.00 -23.87 7.26
N GLY A 373 -13.89 -25.08 6.70
CA GLY A 373 -13.90 -26.32 7.50
C GLY A 373 -15.20 -26.66 8.23
N GLY A 374 -16.35 -26.09 7.82
CA GLY A 374 -17.64 -26.25 8.50
C GLY A 374 -18.03 -25.07 9.39
N SER A 375 -17.18 -24.04 9.50
CA SER A 375 -17.50 -22.77 10.18
C SER A 375 -17.54 -21.62 9.18
N SER A 376 -18.57 -20.76 9.27
CA SER A 376 -18.74 -19.62 8.37
C SER A 376 -18.10 -18.36 8.96
N ILE A 377 -17.11 -17.78 8.27
CA ILE A 377 -16.50 -16.50 8.66
C ILE A 377 -17.18 -15.36 7.89
N GLY A 378 -17.92 -14.53 8.61
CA GLY A 378 -18.42 -13.26 8.10
C GLY A 378 -17.36 -12.17 8.16
N TYR A 379 -17.34 -11.27 7.18
CA TYR A 379 -16.55 -10.04 7.22
C TYR A 379 -17.33 -8.85 6.65
N ARG A 380 -17.08 -7.67 7.22
CA ARG A 380 -17.63 -6.39 6.76
C ARG A 380 -16.48 -5.41 6.51
N VAL A 381 -16.43 -4.84 5.30
CA VAL A 381 -15.53 -3.75 4.91
C VAL A 381 -16.33 -2.45 4.78
N VAL A 382 -15.79 -1.34 5.30
CA VAL A 382 -16.38 0.01 5.14
C VAL A 382 -15.26 1.02 4.92
N GLN A 383 -15.35 1.84 3.87
CA GLN A 383 -14.39 2.93 3.65
C GLN A 383 -14.57 4.03 4.71
N THR A 384 -13.46 4.52 5.27
CA THR A 384 -13.43 5.53 6.34
C THR A 384 -12.82 6.86 5.95
N GLY A 385 -12.07 6.89 4.85
CA GLY A 385 -11.43 8.08 4.31
C GLY A 385 -10.86 7.77 2.92
N PRO A 386 -10.09 8.68 2.31
CA PRO A 386 -9.51 8.46 0.98
C PRO A 386 -8.68 7.17 0.92
N ASN A 387 -7.77 6.99 1.89
CA ASN A 387 -6.76 5.92 1.89
C ASN A 387 -6.94 4.93 3.07
N SER A 388 -8.14 4.83 3.66
CA SER A 388 -8.39 4.00 4.85
C SER A 388 -9.70 3.21 4.82
N VAL A 389 -9.65 1.99 5.35
CA VAL A 389 -10.80 1.09 5.50
C VAL A 389 -10.89 0.52 6.91
N ASN A 390 -12.13 0.37 7.37
CA ASN A 390 -12.48 -0.50 8.49
C ASN A 390 -12.71 -1.92 7.98
N VAL A 391 -12.12 -2.91 8.64
CA VAL A 391 -12.45 -4.33 8.46
C VAL A 391 -12.85 -4.93 9.81
N GLY A 392 -14.01 -5.56 9.85
CA GLY A 392 -14.49 -6.32 11.01
C GLY A 392 -14.90 -7.72 10.61
N THR A 393 -14.25 -8.74 11.18
CA THR A 393 -14.62 -10.14 11.03
C THR A 393 -15.56 -10.58 12.15
N TYR A 394 -16.34 -11.63 11.90
CA TYR A 394 -17.19 -12.29 12.88
C TYR A 394 -17.41 -13.75 12.50
N TRP A 395 -17.46 -14.63 13.49
CA TRP A 395 -17.87 -16.01 13.27
C TRP A 395 -19.40 -16.08 13.20
N LEU A 396 -19.91 -16.85 12.25
CA LEU A 396 -21.29 -17.32 12.20
C LEU A 396 -21.27 -18.75 12.72
N ASN A 397 -21.55 -18.86 14.03
CA ASN A 397 -22.02 -20.06 14.69
C ASN A 397 -23.56 -20.01 14.72
#